data_AF-A0A0D6KAD1-F1
#
_entry.id   AF-A0A0D6KAD1-F1
#
_cell.length_a   1.000
_cell.length_b   1.000
_cell.length_c   1.000
_cell.angle_alpha   90.00
_cell.angle_beta   90.00
_cell.angle_gamma   90.00
#
_symmetry.space_group_name_H-M   'P 1'
#
loop_
_entity.id
_entity.type
_entity.pdbx_description
1 polymer ?
#
loop_
_entity_poly.entity_id
_entity_poly.type
_entity_poly.pdbx_seq_one_letter_code
_entity_poly.pdbx_strand_id
1 'polypeptide(L)'
;FFLGTLLSSDGIWQTLFQGIPMFSWFETTWIGWFGWLTLPFNLFFWLSLGISALVQVMEARSLRGKRPDQAKAEFEESKQYTLGSKPSANIDLTTALWRDYKVAGMKERHAGGAIALFFWIFDLTTTFFGRNPFAYSDPGQILGCLAYNFTTMMAGEIGYTIWRLTK
;
A
#
# COMPACT_ATOMS: atom_id res chain seq x y z
N PHE A 1 3.62 -13.86 -3.03
CA PHE A 1 3.02 -12.63 -3.59
C PHE A 1 1.62 -12.91 -4.14
N PHE A 2 1.49 -13.63 -5.26
CA PHE A 2 0.20 -13.84 -5.94
C PHE A 2 -0.95 -14.34 -5.06
N LEU A 3 -0.72 -15.29 -4.15
CA LEU A 3 -1.77 -15.74 -3.22
C LEU A 3 -2.22 -14.63 -2.26
N GLY A 4 -1.29 -13.87 -1.69
CA GLY A 4 -1.61 -12.72 -0.84
C GLY A 4 -2.33 -11.61 -1.61
N THR A 5 -1.93 -11.36 -2.86
CA THR A 5 -2.63 -10.44 -3.78
C THR A 5 -4.05 -10.90 -4.08
N LEU A 6 -4.26 -12.20 -4.33
CA LEU A 6 -5.59 -12.74 -4.58
C LEU A 6 -6.48 -12.63 -3.33
N LEU A 7 -5.96 -12.92 -2.14
CA LEU A 7 -6.70 -12.81 -0.89
C LEU A 7 -7.10 -11.36 -0.58
N SER A 8 -6.17 -10.41 -0.70
CA SER A 8 -6.43 -8.97 -0.48
C SER A 8 -7.37 -8.39 -1.55
N SER A 9 -7.30 -8.87 -2.81
CA SER A 9 -8.19 -8.41 -3.87
C SER A 9 -9.68 -8.64 -3.58
N ASP A 10 -10.01 -9.57 -2.69
CA ASP A 10 -11.39 -9.80 -2.28
C ASP A 10 -11.98 -8.65 -1.48
N GLY A 11 -11.21 -8.02 -0.58
CA GLY A 11 -11.68 -6.82 0.13
C GLY A 11 -11.98 -5.66 -0.82
N ILE A 12 -11.13 -5.47 -1.83
CA ILE A 12 -11.31 -4.44 -2.87
C ILE A 12 -12.52 -4.76 -3.76
N TRP A 13 -12.64 -6.01 -4.19
CA TRP A 13 -13.76 -6.51 -4.99
C TRP A 13 -15.11 -6.25 -4.32
N GLN A 14 -15.22 -6.59 -3.04
CA GLN A 14 -16.43 -6.37 -2.25
C GLN A 14 -16.68 -4.87 -2.00
N THR A 15 -15.65 -4.11 -1.61
CA THR A 15 -15.82 -2.72 -1.17
C THR A 15 -16.02 -1.74 -2.32
N LEU A 16 -15.24 -1.86 -3.41
CA LEU A 16 -15.29 -0.89 -4.51
C LEU A 16 -16.25 -1.30 -5.63
N PHE A 17 -16.39 -2.60 -5.89
CA PHE A 17 -17.18 -3.10 -7.01
C PHE A 17 -18.47 -3.79 -6.57
N GLN A 18 -18.76 -3.80 -5.25
CA GLN A 18 -19.94 -4.47 -4.67
C GLN A 18 -20.06 -5.93 -5.10
N GLY A 19 -18.91 -6.56 -5.32
CA GLY A 19 -18.85 -7.93 -5.79
C GLY A 19 -19.23 -8.93 -4.69
N ILE A 20 -19.82 -10.05 -5.09
CA ILE A 20 -20.11 -11.16 -4.18
C ILE A 20 -18.78 -11.75 -3.68
N PRO A 21 -18.59 -11.99 -2.37
CA PRO A 21 -17.33 -12.48 -1.81
C PRO A 21 -16.75 -13.66 -2.60
N MET A 22 -15.48 -13.58 -2.95
CA MET A 22 -14.78 -14.65 -3.67
C MET A 22 -14.53 -15.86 -2.79
N PHE A 23 -14.37 -15.65 -1.47
CA PHE A 23 -14.10 -16.72 -0.52
C PHE A 23 -15.24 -16.86 0.48
N SER A 24 -15.50 -18.08 0.94
CA SER A 24 -16.55 -18.38 1.93
C SER A 24 -16.17 -18.05 3.39
N TRP A 25 -14.93 -17.65 3.64
CA TRP A 25 -14.44 -17.47 5.00
C TRP A 25 -15.00 -16.20 5.62
N PHE A 26 -15.69 -16.36 6.75
CA PHE A 26 -16.35 -15.26 7.46
C PHE A 26 -17.26 -14.46 6.52
N GLU A 27 -18.09 -15.18 5.75
CA GLU A 27 -19.10 -14.63 4.86
C GLU A 27 -20.36 -15.52 4.92
N THR A 28 -21.55 -14.92 4.84
CA THR A 28 -22.81 -15.68 4.76
C THR A 28 -23.11 -16.14 3.34
N THR A 29 -22.61 -15.42 2.34
CA THR A 29 -22.77 -15.71 0.91
C THR A 29 -21.44 -15.55 0.21
N TRP A 30 -21.14 -16.45 -0.74
CA TRP A 30 -19.94 -16.35 -1.57
C TRP A 30 -20.25 -16.84 -2.98
N ILE A 31 -19.39 -16.48 -3.93
CA ILE A 31 -19.59 -16.70 -5.37
C ILE A 31 -19.69 -18.20 -5.75
N GLY A 32 -19.23 -19.09 -4.87
CA GLY A 32 -19.28 -20.54 -5.07
C GLY A 32 -18.25 -21.04 -6.08
N TRP A 33 -18.01 -22.35 -6.09
CA TRP A 33 -17.01 -22.97 -6.97
C TRP A 33 -17.30 -22.77 -8.46
N PHE A 34 -18.58 -22.75 -8.86
CA PHE A 34 -18.97 -22.50 -10.24
C PHE A 34 -18.83 -21.02 -10.62
N GLY A 35 -19.16 -20.10 -9.71
CA GLY A 35 -18.98 -18.68 -9.97
C GLY A 35 -17.50 -18.26 -9.96
N TRP A 36 -16.62 -19.02 -9.31
CA TRP A 36 -15.17 -18.88 -9.49
C TRP A 36 -14.72 -19.02 -10.94
N LEU A 37 -15.37 -19.88 -11.72
CA LEU A 37 -15.06 -20.06 -13.14
C LEU A 37 -15.44 -18.85 -13.99
N THR A 38 -16.34 -17.99 -13.50
CA THR A 38 -16.78 -16.79 -14.21
C THR A 38 -15.94 -15.55 -13.87
N LEU A 39 -15.20 -15.55 -12.74
CA LEU A 39 -14.35 -14.44 -12.31
C LEU A 39 -13.33 -13.97 -13.36
N PRO A 40 -12.60 -14.85 -14.09
CA PRO A 40 -11.65 -14.40 -15.10
C PRO A 40 -12.28 -13.66 -16.28
N PHE A 41 -13.59 -13.82 -16.50
CA PHE A 41 -14.33 -13.13 -17.55
C PHE A 41 -14.91 -11.79 -17.07
N ASN A 42 -14.76 -11.47 -15.78
CA ASN A 42 -15.23 -10.22 -15.20
C ASN A 42 -14.09 -9.19 -15.16
N LEU A 43 -14.30 -8.03 -15.79
CA LEU A 43 -13.30 -6.95 -15.80
C LEU A 43 -12.98 -6.42 -14.40
N PHE A 44 -13.98 -6.34 -13.51
CA PHE A 44 -13.80 -5.81 -12.15
C PHE A 44 -12.92 -6.72 -11.29
N PHE A 45 -12.85 -8.02 -11.60
CA PHE A 45 -11.96 -8.95 -10.90
C PHE A 45 -10.50 -8.60 -11.18
N TRP A 46 -10.16 -8.36 -12.45
CA TRP A 46 -8.81 -7.94 -12.84
C TRP A 46 -8.44 -6.56 -12.31
N LEU A 47 -9.40 -5.63 -12.26
CA LEU A 47 -9.19 -4.32 -11.63
C LEU A 47 -8.92 -4.46 -10.14
N SER A 48 -9.68 -5.31 -9.43
CA SER A 48 -9.47 -5.57 -8.00
C SER A 48 -8.09 -6.19 -7.73
N LEU A 49 -7.69 -7.17 -8.54
CA LEU A 49 -6.36 -7.76 -8.49
C LEU A 49 -5.24 -6.74 -8.76
N GLY A 50 -5.43 -5.89 -9.77
CA GLY A 50 -4.47 -4.84 -10.11
C GLY A 50 -4.30 -3.81 -8.99
N ILE A 51 -5.40 -3.36 -8.39
CA ILE A 51 -5.37 -2.44 -7.25
C ILE A 51 -4.69 -3.12 -6.05
N SER A 52 -5.03 -4.36 -5.73
CA SER A 52 -4.40 -5.10 -4.63
C SER A 52 -2.88 -5.24 -4.83
N ALA A 53 -2.44 -5.58 -6.05
CA ALA A 53 -1.03 -5.68 -6.37
C ALA A 53 -0.30 -4.34 -6.18
N LEU A 54 -0.93 -3.23 -6.60
CA LEU A 54 -0.37 -1.89 -6.43
C LEU A 54 -0.25 -1.50 -4.95
N VAL A 55 -1.30 -1.73 -4.16
CA VAL A 55 -1.31 -1.48 -2.70
C VAL A 55 -0.14 -2.21 -2.04
N GLN A 56 -0.03 -3.53 -2.25
CA GLN A 56 1.02 -4.34 -1.65
C GLN A 56 2.43 -3.92 -2.06
N VAL A 57 2.63 -3.49 -3.31
CA VAL A 57 3.92 -2.97 -3.77
C VAL A 57 4.24 -1.64 -3.08
N MET A 58 3.26 -0.76 -2.92
CA MET A 58 3.45 0.55 -2.30
C MET A 58 3.70 0.43 -0.79
N GLU A 59 2.96 -0.44 -0.10
CA GLU A 59 3.15 -0.75 1.32
C GLU A 59 4.52 -1.37 1.57
N ALA A 60 4.90 -2.39 0.79
CA ALA A 60 6.21 -3.01 0.94
C ALA A 60 7.38 -2.05 0.65
N ARG A 61 7.20 -1.08 -0.26
CA ARG A 61 8.16 0.01 -0.49
C ARG A 61 8.26 0.96 0.71
N SER A 62 7.13 1.25 1.37
CA SER A 62 7.11 2.12 2.53
C SER A 62 7.81 1.49 3.76
N LEU A 63 7.63 0.19 3.99
CA LEU A 63 8.21 -0.53 5.13
C LEU A 63 9.71 -0.79 5.02
N ARG A 64 10.21 -1.12 3.82
CA ARG A 64 11.63 -1.50 3.64
C ARG A 64 12.61 -0.33 3.57
N GLY A 65 12.12 0.89 3.38
CA GLY A 65 12.98 2.05 3.14
C GLY A 65 13.85 1.88 1.89
N LYS A 66 14.78 2.82 1.68
CA LYS A 66 15.74 2.77 0.56
C LYS A 66 16.93 1.89 0.95
N ARG A 67 17.54 1.19 -0.02
CA ARG A 67 18.79 0.45 0.24
C ARG A 67 19.88 1.42 0.73
N PRO A 68 20.82 1.00 1.60
CA PRO A 68 21.85 1.91 2.14
C PRO A 68 22.69 2.62 1.07
N ASP A 69 22.97 1.96 -0.05
CA ASP A 69 23.67 2.51 -1.22
C ASP A 69 22.84 3.56 -1.97
N GLN A 70 21.54 3.31 -2.15
CA GLN A 70 20.61 4.28 -2.76
C GLN A 70 20.36 5.46 -1.84
N ALA A 71 20.16 5.21 -0.54
CA ALA A 71 20.02 6.22 0.48
C ALA A 71 21.29 7.08 0.60
N LYS A 72 22.48 6.47 0.48
CA LYS A 72 23.76 7.17 0.44
C LYS A 72 23.90 8.02 -0.83
N ALA A 73 23.60 7.48 -2.00
CA ALA A 73 23.68 8.21 -3.26
C ALA A 73 22.75 9.42 -3.25
N GLU A 74 21.50 9.22 -2.86
CA GLU A 74 20.52 10.31 -2.73
C GLU A 74 20.95 11.32 -1.65
N PHE A 75 21.49 10.86 -0.52
CA PHE A 75 22.04 11.72 0.53
C PHE A 75 23.24 12.57 0.08
N GLU A 76 24.12 12.00 -0.74
CA GLU A 76 25.26 12.72 -1.32
C GLU A 76 24.82 13.69 -2.44
N GLU A 77 23.85 13.31 -3.28
CA GLU A 77 23.21 14.20 -4.26
C GLU A 77 22.46 15.36 -3.58
N SER A 78 21.84 15.09 -2.42
CA SER A 78 21.20 16.13 -1.60
C SER A 78 22.19 17.04 -0.86
N LYS A 79 23.43 16.59 -0.64
CA LYS A 79 24.44 17.35 0.09
C LYS A 79 25.14 18.43 -0.73
N GLN A 80 25.22 18.31 -2.06
CA GLN A 80 26.15 19.13 -2.85
C GLN A 80 25.47 19.85 -4.01
N TYR A 81 25.02 21.09 -3.74
CA TYR A 81 24.90 22.11 -4.79
C TYR A 81 25.90 23.23 -4.50
N THR A 82 26.94 23.32 -5.34
CA THR A 82 27.90 24.43 -5.31
C THR A 82 27.22 25.66 -5.90
N LEU A 83 26.80 26.60 -5.05
CA LEU A 83 26.28 27.88 -5.51
C LEU A 83 27.42 28.71 -6.11
N GLY A 84 27.24 29.19 -7.33
CA GLY A 84 28.11 30.21 -7.94
C GLY A 84 28.17 31.46 -7.06
N SER A 85 29.33 32.14 -7.07
CA SER A 85 29.67 33.26 -6.18
C SER A 85 28.53 34.28 -5.96
N LYS A 86 28.37 34.69 -4.69
CA LYS A 86 27.32 35.58 -4.15
C LYS A 86 27.26 36.94 -4.88
N PRO A 87 26.08 37.41 -5.34
CA PRO A 87 25.93 38.74 -5.93
C PRO A 87 25.95 39.86 -4.86
N SER A 88 26.41 41.04 -5.26
CA SER A 88 26.81 42.18 -4.41
C SER A 88 25.69 43.12 -3.95
N ALA A 89 24.41 42.80 -4.19
CA ALA A 89 23.27 43.53 -3.66
C ALA A 89 22.47 42.62 -2.72
N ASN A 90 22.29 43.07 -1.47
CA ASN A 90 21.86 42.26 -0.31
C ASN A 90 20.41 41.73 -0.41
N ILE A 91 20.21 40.69 -1.20
CA ILE A 91 19.24 39.64 -0.93
C ILE A 91 20.06 38.43 -0.48
N ASP A 92 19.76 37.90 0.71
CA ASP A 92 20.37 36.67 1.19
C ASP A 92 19.80 35.47 0.42
N LEU A 93 20.20 35.38 -0.85
CA LEU A 93 19.86 34.32 -1.78
C LEU A 93 20.21 32.95 -1.20
N THR A 94 21.25 32.85 -0.38
CA THR A 94 21.63 31.64 0.36
C THR A 94 20.54 31.17 1.33
N THR A 95 19.94 32.07 2.10
CA THR A 95 18.82 31.73 3.00
C THR A 95 17.56 31.34 2.23
N ALA A 96 17.28 32.02 1.10
CA ALA A 96 16.15 31.68 0.23
C ALA A 96 16.33 30.30 -0.43
N LEU A 97 17.50 30.04 -1.03
CA LEU A 97 17.86 28.75 -1.63
C LEU A 97 17.90 27.61 -0.61
N TRP A 98 18.41 27.85 0.60
CA TRP A 98 18.42 26.85 1.67
C TRP A 98 17.01 26.54 2.17
N ARG A 99 16.15 27.56 2.26
CA ARG A 99 14.73 27.38 2.60
C ARG A 99 14.00 26.59 1.51
N ASP A 100 14.21 26.91 0.24
CA ASP A 100 13.59 26.19 -0.88
C ASP A 100 14.07 24.75 -0.94
N TYR A 101 15.37 24.52 -0.72
CA TYR A 101 15.96 23.19 -0.62
C TYR A 101 15.37 22.39 0.55
N LYS A 102 15.29 23.01 1.74
CA LYS A 102 14.70 22.39 2.93
C LYS A 102 13.20 22.12 2.75
N VAL A 103 12.46 23.03 2.11
CA VAL A 103 11.03 22.87 1.82
C VAL A 103 10.82 21.79 0.75
N ALA A 104 11.65 21.73 -0.29
CA ALA A 104 11.58 20.69 -1.32
C ALA A 104 11.87 19.30 -0.76
N GLY A 105 12.97 19.15 -0.01
CA GLY A 105 13.31 17.87 0.64
C GLY A 105 12.29 17.44 1.70
N MET A 106 11.72 18.40 2.46
CA MET A 106 10.62 18.12 3.38
C MET A 106 9.33 17.77 2.63
N LYS A 107 9.03 18.44 1.51
CA LYS A 107 7.85 18.15 0.67
C LYS A 107 7.91 16.75 0.07
N GLU A 108 9.06 16.31 -0.43
CA GLU A 108 9.23 14.93 -0.92
C GLU A 108 9.06 13.90 0.21
N ARG A 109 9.62 14.18 1.39
CA ARG A 109 9.45 13.31 2.57
C ARG A 109 8.00 13.26 3.06
N HIS A 110 7.31 14.40 3.11
CA HIS A 110 5.91 14.49 3.49
C HIS A 110 4.99 13.85 2.45
N ALA A 111 5.24 14.06 1.16
CA ALA A 111 4.47 13.45 0.08
C ALA A 111 4.64 11.93 0.07
N GLY A 112 5.87 11.42 0.20
CA GLY A 112 6.13 9.99 0.31
C GLY A 112 5.46 9.36 1.53
N GLY A 113 5.53 10.02 2.69
CA GLY A 113 4.84 9.57 3.90
C GLY A 113 3.32 9.61 3.79
N ALA A 114 2.76 10.66 3.18
CA ALA A 114 1.32 10.78 2.96
C ALA A 114 0.78 9.73 1.98
N ILE A 115 1.53 9.43 0.91
CA ILE A 115 1.19 8.36 -0.04
C ILE A 115 1.22 7.00 0.66
N ALA A 116 2.25 6.73 1.47
CA ALA A 116 2.31 5.48 2.25
C ALA A 116 1.14 5.35 3.23
N LEU A 117 0.81 6.42 3.95
CA LEU A 117 -0.33 6.46 4.86
C LEU A 117 -1.65 6.23 4.12
N PHE A 118 -1.81 6.81 2.93
CA PHE A 118 -2.98 6.61 2.09
C PHE A 118 -3.19 5.13 1.74
N PHE A 119 -2.14 4.43 1.29
CA PHE A 119 -2.25 3.01 0.95
C PHE A 119 -2.58 2.14 2.17
N TRP A 120 -1.95 2.40 3.31
CA TRP A 120 -2.26 1.73 4.58
C TRP A 120 -3.72 1.93 5.02
N ILE A 121 -4.22 3.17 4.95
CA ILE A 121 -5.62 3.48 5.30
C ILE A 121 -6.57 2.81 4.31
N PHE A 122 -6.23 2.82 3.02
CA PHE A 122 -7.03 2.19 1.98
C PHE A 122 -7.12 0.67 2.17
N ASP A 123 -6.00 -0.01 2.47
CA ASP A 123 -5.99 -1.46 2.71
C ASP A 123 -6.76 -1.83 3.98
N LEU A 124 -6.58 -1.07 5.07
CA LEU A 124 -7.40 -1.21 6.28
C LEU A 124 -8.89 -1.06 5.98
N THR A 125 -9.25 0.00 5.25
CA THR A 125 -10.65 0.28 4.92
C THR A 125 -11.24 -0.86 4.10
N THR A 126 -10.60 -1.24 2.99
CA THR A 126 -11.14 -2.28 2.09
C THR A 126 -11.18 -3.66 2.74
N THR A 127 -10.24 -3.97 3.64
CA THR A 127 -10.24 -5.22 4.40
C THR A 127 -11.38 -5.27 5.43
N PHE A 128 -11.53 -4.23 6.26
CA PHE A 128 -12.53 -4.21 7.33
C PHE A 128 -13.95 -3.85 6.87
N PHE A 129 -14.10 -3.11 5.76
CA PHE A 129 -15.41 -2.91 5.13
C PHE A 129 -15.85 -4.13 4.33
N GLY A 130 -14.93 -4.81 3.63
CA GLY A 130 -15.23 -6.08 2.96
C GLY A 130 -15.63 -7.15 3.98
N ARG A 131 -14.85 -7.31 5.04
CA ARG A 131 -15.16 -8.24 6.14
C ARG A 131 -15.20 -7.53 7.48
N ASN A 132 -16.39 -7.12 7.89
CA ASN A 132 -16.59 -6.45 9.15
C ASN A 132 -16.67 -7.45 10.32
N PRO A 133 -15.67 -7.50 11.22
CA PRO A 133 -15.68 -8.41 12.36
C PRO A 133 -16.82 -8.10 13.35
N PHE A 134 -17.31 -6.86 13.37
CA PHE A 134 -18.41 -6.45 14.25
C PHE A 134 -19.80 -6.82 13.71
N ALA A 135 -19.88 -7.46 12.53
CA ALA A 135 -21.12 -8.07 12.05
C ALA A 135 -21.47 -9.36 12.81
N TYR A 136 -20.51 -9.96 13.51
CA TYR A 136 -20.69 -11.20 14.26
C TYR A 136 -21.10 -10.94 15.71
N SER A 137 -21.96 -11.81 16.24
CA SER A 137 -22.32 -11.80 17.67
C SER A 137 -21.51 -12.80 18.50
N ASP A 138 -20.97 -13.85 17.86
CA ASP A 138 -20.13 -14.83 18.53
C ASP A 138 -18.69 -14.30 18.72
N PRO A 139 -18.15 -14.24 19.94
CA PRO A 139 -16.80 -13.72 20.20
C PRO A 139 -15.69 -14.47 19.46
N GLY A 140 -15.84 -15.79 19.26
CA GLY A 140 -14.88 -16.60 18.52
C GLY A 140 -14.81 -16.21 17.05
N GLN A 141 -15.97 -15.96 16.43
CA GLN A 141 -16.05 -15.47 15.05
C GLN A 141 -15.49 -14.07 14.89
N ILE A 142 -15.74 -13.16 15.84
CA ILE A 142 -15.16 -11.81 15.83
C ILE A 142 -13.63 -11.90 15.82
N LEU A 143 -13.05 -12.66 16.75
CA LEU A 143 -11.59 -12.84 16.85
C LEU A 143 -11.02 -13.54 15.61
N GLY A 144 -11.71 -14.54 15.08
CA GLY A 144 -11.32 -15.23 13.86
C GLY A 144 -11.31 -14.31 12.64
N CYS A 145 -12.34 -13.47 12.49
CA CYS A 145 -12.44 -12.50 11.41
C CYS A 145 -11.34 -11.43 11.51
N LEU A 146 -11.06 -10.92 12.72
CA LEU A 146 -9.93 -10.02 12.97
C LEU A 146 -8.60 -10.66 12.57
N ALA A 147 -8.34 -11.88 13.03
CA ALA A 147 -7.10 -12.61 12.72
C ALA A 147 -6.96 -12.88 11.22
N TYR A 148 -8.06 -13.24 10.55
CA TYR A 148 -8.10 -13.44 9.11
C TYR A 148 -7.73 -12.15 8.37
N ASN A 149 -8.39 -11.03 8.69
CA ASN A 149 -8.13 -9.72 8.08
C ASN A 149 -6.66 -9.28 8.25
N PHE A 150 -6.09 -9.41 9.45
CA PHE A 150 -4.66 -9.11 9.66
C PHE A 150 -3.74 -10.02 8.85
N THR A 151 -4.08 -11.32 8.76
CA THR A 151 -3.30 -12.28 7.99
C THR A 151 -3.34 -11.98 6.50
N THR A 152 -4.50 -11.59 5.96
CA THR A 152 -4.63 -11.24 4.53
C THR A 152 -3.84 -9.99 4.16
N MET A 153 -3.84 -8.98 5.03
CA MET A 153 -3.01 -7.78 4.84
C MET A 153 -1.50 -8.15 4.83
N MET A 154 -1.05 -8.87 5.87
CA MET A 154 0.37 -9.27 5.97
C MET A 154 0.81 -10.24 4.87
N ALA A 155 -0.07 -11.11 4.38
CA ALA A 155 0.25 -12.09 3.34
C ALA A 155 0.67 -11.42 2.03
N GLY A 156 0.13 -10.23 1.74
CA GLY A 156 0.54 -9.40 0.61
C GLY A 156 1.97 -8.89 0.76
N GLU A 157 2.25 -8.22 1.89
CA GLU A 157 3.54 -7.61 2.19
C GLU A 157 4.68 -8.64 2.29
N ILE A 158 4.46 -9.71 3.08
CA ILE A 158 5.41 -10.81 3.25
C ILE A 158 5.57 -11.55 1.92
N GLY A 159 4.46 -11.76 1.20
CA GLY A 159 4.46 -12.43 -0.09
C GLY A 159 5.27 -11.69 -1.15
N TYR A 160 5.20 -10.35 -1.19
CA TYR A 160 6.02 -9.52 -2.08
C TYR A 160 7.49 -9.56 -1.69
N THR A 161 7.75 -9.51 -0.37
CA THR A 161 9.10 -9.56 0.18
C THR A 161 9.83 -10.84 -0.18
N ILE A 162 9.18 -12.01 -0.01
CA ILE A 162 9.73 -13.32 -0.40
C ILE A 162 9.98 -13.35 -1.91
N TRP A 163 8.99 -12.96 -2.72
CA TRP A 163 9.10 -13.01 -4.20
C TRP A 163 10.31 -12.23 -4.73
N ARG A 164 10.61 -11.07 -4.14
CA ARG A 164 11.75 -10.24 -4.53
C ARG A 164 13.10 -10.79 -4.04
N LEU A 165 13.12 -11.57 -2.96
CA LEU A 165 14.34 -12.25 -2.49
C LEU A 165 14.65 -13.52 -3.29
N THR A 166 13.63 -14.11 -3.91
CA THR A 166 13.76 -15.31 -4.76
C THR A 166 13.99 -15.00 -6.25
N LYS A 167 14.02 -13.73 -6.64
CA LYS A 167 14.34 -13.26 -8.00
C LYS A 167 15.68 -12.55 -8.00
#